data_AF-A0A143ZPC4-F1
#
_entry.id   AF-A0A143ZPC4-F1
#
_cell.length_a   1.000
_cell.length_b   1.000
_cell.length_c   1.000
_cell.angle_alpha   90.00
_cell.angle_beta   90.00
_cell.angle_gamma   90.00
#
_symmetry.space_group_name_H-M   'P 1'
#
loop_
_entity.id
_entity.type
_entity.pdbx_description
1 polymer ?
#
loop_
_entity_poly.entity_id
_entity_poly.type
_entity_poly.pdbx_seq_one_letter_code
_entity_poly.pdbx_strand_id
1 'polypeptide(L)'
;MRKLPDYIKSRELVVTTDPDFQRPLYRKEGFDGIVSFGKIDAKLSAFLQSQRLETGLTQSDFATLAGLARVVYSRYELNISRLTVSRMIHLSELLGFLPMQMIHAAAPHLYGNNPEEADDRVELFRLIHDLPHDTIRSLIGIVGQLTPKDVLEARKNAEAEAEAQAEAERQRLARKAARVSRKGRPPGRPPGRKSSKDETPTDD
;
A
#
# COMPACT_ATOMS: atom_id res chain seq x y z
N MET A 1 -9.03 19.47 5.58
CA MET A 1 -9.10 18.01 5.75
C MET A 1 -10.40 17.56 5.10
N ARG A 2 -10.36 16.68 4.09
CA ARG A 2 -11.58 16.19 3.41
C ARG A 2 -12.45 15.46 4.45
N LYS A 3 -13.77 15.69 4.46
CA LYS A 3 -14.66 14.98 5.40
C LYS A 3 -14.85 13.54 4.92
N LEU A 4 -14.98 12.62 5.87
CA LEU A 4 -15.15 11.19 5.59
C LEU A 4 -16.32 10.89 4.62
N PRO A 5 -17.53 11.49 4.78
CA PRO A 5 -18.64 11.25 3.85
C PRO A 5 -18.33 11.69 2.41
N ASP A 6 -17.65 12.84 2.26
CA ASP A 6 -17.26 13.36 0.93
C ASP A 6 -16.25 12.40 0.27
N TYR A 7 -15.32 11.83 1.07
CA TYR A 7 -14.35 10.84 0.57
C TYR A 7 -15.04 9.56 0.10
N ILE A 8 -15.93 8.99 0.92
CA ILE A 8 -16.71 7.79 0.60
C ILE A 8 -17.47 7.99 -0.71
N LYS A 9 -18.18 9.12 -0.84
CA LYS A 9 -18.94 9.47 -2.04
C LYS A 9 -18.02 9.63 -3.26
N SER A 10 -16.90 10.35 -3.12
CA SER A 10 -15.95 10.59 -4.22
C SER A 10 -15.27 9.34 -4.75
N ARG A 11 -15.24 8.26 -3.95
CA ARG A 11 -14.63 6.97 -4.28
C ARG A 11 -15.66 5.89 -4.56
N GLU A 12 -16.96 6.24 -4.57
CA GLU A 12 -18.07 5.31 -4.81
C GLU A 12 -18.01 4.10 -3.88
N LEU A 13 -17.63 4.31 -2.62
CA LEU A 13 -17.48 3.22 -1.66
C LEU A 13 -18.81 2.87 -1.01
N VAL A 14 -19.10 1.58 -0.94
CA VAL A 14 -20.27 1.02 -0.27
C VAL A 14 -19.86 0.32 1.02
N VAL A 15 -20.70 0.46 2.06
CA VAL A 15 -20.51 -0.25 3.33
C VAL A 15 -20.86 -1.72 3.13
N THR A 16 -20.00 -2.61 3.61
CA THR A 16 -20.18 -4.06 3.54
C THR A 16 -19.54 -4.74 4.76
N THR A 17 -19.66 -6.07 4.82
CA THR A 17 -19.06 -6.91 5.86
C THR A 17 -18.23 -8.01 5.21
N ASP A 18 -17.29 -8.57 5.98
CA ASP A 18 -16.47 -9.69 5.53
C ASP A 18 -16.37 -10.72 6.68
N PRO A 19 -16.44 -12.04 6.41
CA PRO A 19 -16.35 -13.06 7.44
C PRO A 19 -15.10 -12.95 8.33
N ASP A 20 -13.99 -12.44 7.77
CA ASP A 20 -12.72 -12.31 8.49
C ASP A 20 -12.66 -11.05 9.38
N PHE A 21 -13.67 -10.17 9.31
CA PHE A 21 -13.67 -8.87 9.97
C PHE A 21 -14.98 -8.60 10.72
N GLN A 22 -14.87 -8.37 12.03
CA GLN A 22 -16.04 -8.09 12.88
C GLN A 22 -16.67 -6.70 12.65
N ARG A 23 -15.94 -5.76 12.05
CA ARG A 23 -16.41 -4.39 11.83
C ARG A 23 -16.81 -4.19 10.36
N PRO A 24 -17.82 -3.34 10.08
CA PRO A 24 -18.14 -2.95 8.72
C PRO A 24 -16.92 -2.31 8.03
N LEU A 25 -16.81 -2.55 6.73
CA LEU A 25 -15.74 -2.03 5.89
C LEU A 25 -16.31 -1.40 4.63
N TYR A 26 -15.54 -0.51 4.01
CA TYR A 26 -15.94 0.22 2.81
C TYR A 26 -15.20 -0.36 1.60
N ARG A 27 -15.93 -0.71 0.54
CA ARG A 27 -15.38 -1.31 -0.68
C ARG A 27 -15.92 -0.63 -1.91
N LYS A 28 -15.14 -0.65 -2.99
CA LYS A 28 -15.65 -0.39 -4.33
C LYS A 28 -16.18 -1.71 -4.90
N GLU A 29 -17.29 -1.66 -5.61
CA GLU A 29 -17.83 -2.82 -6.31
C GLU A 29 -16.96 -3.17 -7.52
N GLY A 30 -16.71 -4.46 -7.71
CA GLY A 30 -16.09 -4.97 -8.93
C GLY A 30 -17.12 -5.45 -9.93
N PHE A 31 -16.66 -6.08 -11.01
CA PHE A 31 -17.55 -6.63 -12.05
C PHE A 31 -18.50 -7.71 -11.50
N ASP A 32 -18.03 -8.50 -10.52
CA ASP A 32 -18.82 -9.51 -9.81
C ASP A 32 -19.47 -8.96 -8.51
N GLY A 33 -19.57 -7.64 -8.38
CA GLY A 33 -19.96 -6.98 -7.13
C GLY A 33 -18.88 -7.05 -6.05
N ILE A 34 -19.29 -7.05 -4.78
CA ILE A 34 -18.37 -7.12 -3.63
C ILE A 34 -18.00 -8.58 -3.36
N VAL A 35 -16.71 -8.89 -3.52
CA VAL A 35 -16.13 -10.18 -3.13
C VAL A 35 -15.45 -10.11 -1.76
N SER A 36 -15.60 -11.19 -0.98
CA SER A 36 -14.93 -11.35 0.31
C SER A 36 -13.42 -11.53 0.15
N PHE A 37 -12.66 -11.23 1.19
CA PHE A 37 -11.21 -11.41 1.21
C PHE A 37 -10.81 -12.87 0.98
N GLY A 38 -11.51 -13.84 1.59
CA GLY A 38 -11.26 -15.26 1.31
C GLY A 38 -11.44 -15.65 -0.16
N LYS A 39 -12.38 -15.02 -0.90
CA LYS A 39 -12.53 -15.23 -2.35
C LYS A 39 -11.42 -14.57 -3.16
N ILE A 40 -10.94 -13.40 -2.73
CA ILE A 40 -9.77 -12.74 -3.32
C ILE A 40 -8.54 -13.62 -3.13
N ASP A 41 -8.28 -14.07 -1.91
CA ASP A 41 -7.15 -14.96 -1.58
C ASP A 41 -7.22 -16.26 -2.40
N ALA A 42 -8.42 -16.84 -2.60
CA ALA A 42 -8.59 -18.00 -3.47
C ALA A 42 -8.20 -17.74 -4.93
N LYS A 43 -8.58 -16.58 -5.50
CA LYS A 43 -8.18 -16.18 -6.86
C LYS A 43 -6.66 -16.00 -6.96
N LEU A 44 -6.03 -15.40 -5.94
CA LEU A 44 -4.58 -15.24 -5.84
C LEU A 44 -3.86 -16.60 -5.78
N SER A 45 -4.36 -17.53 -4.96
CA SER A 45 -3.83 -18.89 -4.86
C SER A 45 -3.95 -19.67 -6.17
N ALA A 46 -5.09 -19.57 -6.85
CA ALA A 46 -5.32 -20.21 -8.14
C ALA A 46 -4.37 -19.67 -9.23
N PHE A 47 -4.17 -18.35 -9.27
CA PHE A 47 -3.19 -17.73 -10.16
C PHE A 47 -1.77 -18.24 -9.89
N LEU A 48 -1.35 -18.29 -8.61
CA LEU A 48 -0.01 -18.80 -8.27
C LEU A 48 0.17 -20.26 -8.71
N GLN A 49 -0.85 -21.09 -8.49
CA GLN A 49 -0.85 -22.48 -8.91
C GLN A 49 -0.72 -22.61 -10.44
N SER A 50 -1.48 -21.83 -11.22
CA SER A 50 -1.41 -21.90 -12.68
C SER A 50 -0.03 -21.48 -13.19
N GLN A 51 0.54 -20.41 -12.63
CA GLN A 51 1.89 -19.95 -12.99
C GLN A 51 2.96 -21.00 -12.70
N ARG A 52 2.92 -21.70 -11.56
CA ARG A 52 3.84 -22.83 -11.32
C ARG A 52 3.61 -23.97 -12.31
N LEU A 53 2.35 -24.31 -12.59
CA LEU A 53 2.03 -25.41 -13.51
C LEU A 53 2.57 -25.13 -14.92
N GLU A 54 2.56 -23.87 -15.38
CA GLU A 54 3.14 -23.44 -16.65
C GLU A 54 4.66 -23.66 -16.73
N THR A 55 5.38 -23.62 -15.60
CA THR A 55 6.83 -23.92 -15.59
C THR A 55 7.14 -25.41 -15.63
N GLY A 56 6.14 -26.29 -15.46
CA GLY A 56 6.32 -27.74 -15.34
C GLY A 56 6.99 -28.21 -14.04
N LEU A 57 7.27 -27.32 -13.08
CA LEU A 57 7.93 -27.67 -11.82
C LEU A 57 6.95 -28.29 -10.83
N THR A 58 7.39 -29.27 -10.04
CA THR A 58 6.58 -29.77 -8.93
C THR A 58 6.51 -28.75 -7.79
N GLN A 59 5.54 -28.90 -6.88
CA GLN A 59 5.51 -28.10 -5.65
C GLN A 59 6.79 -28.28 -4.80
N SER A 60 7.45 -29.44 -4.88
CA SER A 60 8.65 -29.71 -4.09
C SER A 60 9.86 -28.95 -4.65
N ASP A 61 10.04 -29.00 -5.97
CA ASP A 61 11.14 -28.30 -6.64
C ASP A 61 10.96 -26.80 -6.49
N PHE A 62 9.75 -26.30 -6.70
CA PHE A 62 9.47 -24.89 -6.56
C PHE A 62 9.61 -24.39 -5.11
N ALA A 63 9.17 -25.18 -4.12
CA ALA A 63 9.40 -24.83 -2.72
C ALA A 63 10.89 -24.69 -2.40
N THR A 64 11.73 -25.53 -3.00
CA THR A 64 13.20 -25.45 -2.86
C THR A 64 13.72 -24.12 -3.38
N LEU A 65 13.29 -23.69 -4.58
CA LEU A 65 13.65 -22.38 -5.14
C LEU A 65 13.18 -21.22 -4.24
N ALA A 66 11.98 -21.33 -3.68
CA ALA A 66 11.41 -20.31 -2.80
C ALA A 66 12.03 -20.28 -1.39
N GLY A 67 12.96 -21.20 -1.07
CA GLY A 67 13.57 -21.35 0.26
C GLY A 67 12.57 -21.83 1.32
N LEU A 68 11.66 -22.73 0.96
CA LEU A 68 10.56 -23.21 1.79
C LEU A 68 10.50 -24.74 1.83
N ALA A 69 9.94 -25.28 2.90
CA ALA A 69 9.49 -26.68 2.88
C ALA A 69 8.26 -26.80 1.98
N ARG A 70 8.12 -27.94 1.27
CA ARG A 70 6.97 -28.22 0.39
C ARG A 70 5.62 -27.95 1.07
N VAL A 71 5.45 -28.39 2.32
CA VAL A 71 4.22 -28.20 3.09
C VAL A 71 3.90 -26.73 3.32
N VAL A 72 4.92 -25.88 3.47
CA VAL A 72 4.74 -24.43 3.64
C VAL A 72 4.30 -23.79 2.33
N TYR A 73 4.97 -24.14 1.22
CA TYR A 73 4.60 -23.61 -0.10
C TYR A 73 3.18 -24.03 -0.52
N SER A 74 2.82 -25.30 -0.30
CA SER A 74 1.51 -25.85 -0.65
C SER A 74 0.34 -25.05 -0.04
N ARG A 75 0.53 -24.46 1.16
CA ARG A 75 -0.50 -23.64 1.81
C ARG A 75 -0.85 -22.36 1.04
N TYR A 76 0.07 -21.83 0.23
CA TYR A 76 -0.21 -20.69 -0.64
C TYR A 76 -1.08 -21.10 -1.83
N GLU A 77 -0.81 -22.24 -2.47
CA GLU A 77 -1.64 -22.72 -3.59
C GLU A 77 -3.02 -23.22 -3.14
N LEU A 78 -3.12 -23.71 -1.91
CA LEU A 78 -4.37 -24.24 -1.34
C LEU A 78 -5.23 -23.20 -0.62
N ASN A 79 -4.87 -21.91 -0.67
CA ASN A 79 -5.57 -20.84 0.05
C ASN A 79 -5.70 -21.09 1.57
N ILE A 80 -4.71 -21.74 2.18
CA ILE A 80 -4.66 -22.01 3.63
C ILE A 80 -3.91 -20.88 4.36
N SER A 81 -2.92 -20.29 3.70
CA SER A 81 -2.11 -19.20 4.24
C SER A 81 -2.18 -18.00 3.30
N ARG A 82 -2.41 -16.81 3.88
CA ARG A 82 -2.37 -15.55 3.14
C ARG A 82 -0.96 -15.27 2.63
N LEU A 83 -0.89 -14.82 1.37
CA LEU A 83 0.35 -14.42 0.74
C LEU A 83 0.75 -13.01 1.19
N THR A 84 1.96 -12.84 1.73
CA THR A 84 2.48 -11.51 2.04
C THR A 84 2.99 -10.83 0.77
N VAL A 85 2.98 -9.49 0.74
CA VAL A 85 3.50 -8.73 -0.42
C VAL A 85 4.98 -9.04 -0.68
N SER A 86 5.80 -9.16 0.38
CA SER A 86 7.20 -9.58 0.22
C SER A 86 7.34 -10.96 -0.40
N ARG A 87 6.43 -11.89 -0.09
CA ARG A 87 6.43 -13.21 -0.72
C ARG A 87 5.94 -13.15 -2.16
N MET A 88 4.94 -12.33 -2.47
CA MET A 88 4.49 -12.10 -3.85
C MET A 88 5.63 -11.58 -4.73
N ILE A 89 6.41 -10.59 -4.25
CA ILE A 89 7.57 -10.06 -4.97
C ILE A 89 8.59 -11.17 -5.28
N HIS A 90 8.97 -11.94 -4.27
CA HIS A 90 9.90 -13.06 -4.47
C HIS A 90 9.34 -14.11 -5.45
N LEU A 91 8.04 -14.42 -5.37
CA LEU A 91 7.42 -15.39 -6.29
C LEU A 91 7.34 -14.87 -7.72
N SER A 92 7.12 -13.57 -7.93
CA SER A 92 7.18 -12.97 -9.28
C SER A 92 8.57 -13.09 -9.89
N GLU A 93 9.64 -12.94 -9.09
CA GLU A 93 11.01 -13.12 -9.58
C GLU A 93 11.28 -14.56 -10.04
N LEU A 94 10.73 -15.55 -9.33
CA LEU A 94 10.93 -16.97 -9.63
C LEU A 94 10.05 -17.49 -10.76
N LEU A 95 8.83 -16.98 -10.89
CA LEU A 95 7.83 -17.46 -11.87
C LEU A 95 7.72 -16.58 -13.12
N GLY A 96 8.33 -15.39 -13.12
CA GLY A 96 8.37 -14.51 -14.29
C GLY A 96 7.08 -13.73 -14.56
N PHE A 97 6.09 -13.76 -13.67
CA PHE A 97 4.90 -12.92 -13.78
C PHE A 97 5.13 -11.53 -13.18
N LEU A 98 4.46 -10.51 -13.72
CA LEU A 98 4.41 -9.19 -13.11
C LEU A 98 3.39 -9.18 -11.96
N PRO A 99 3.69 -8.61 -10.78
CA PRO A 99 2.75 -8.57 -9.65
C PRO A 99 1.35 -8.04 -10.00
N MET A 100 1.29 -7.13 -10.99
CA MET A 100 0.06 -6.57 -11.52
C MET A 100 -0.86 -7.65 -12.15
N GLN A 101 -0.32 -8.65 -12.85
CA GLN A 101 -1.09 -9.76 -13.42
C GLN A 101 -1.80 -10.56 -12.32
N MET A 102 -1.13 -10.80 -11.20
CA MET A 102 -1.71 -11.49 -10.05
C MET A 102 -2.85 -10.69 -9.43
N ILE A 103 -2.67 -9.37 -9.28
CA ILE A 103 -3.71 -8.47 -8.77
C ILE A 103 -4.90 -8.43 -9.74
N HIS A 104 -4.64 -8.38 -11.04
CA HIS A 104 -5.67 -8.39 -12.07
C HIS A 104 -6.55 -9.65 -12.00
N ALA A 105 -5.94 -10.82 -11.82
CA ALA A 105 -6.67 -12.08 -11.66
C ALA A 105 -7.67 -12.05 -10.48
N ALA A 106 -7.36 -11.30 -9.41
CA ALA A 106 -8.21 -11.21 -8.22
C ALA A 106 -9.16 -10.00 -8.22
N ALA A 107 -8.78 -8.89 -8.87
CA ALA A 107 -9.46 -7.60 -8.83
C ALA A 107 -9.38 -6.86 -10.19
N PRO A 108 -10.00 -7.39 -11.27
CA PRO A 108 -9.86 -6.84 -12.62
C PRO A 108 -10.47 -5.44 -12.78
N HIS A 109 -11.51 -5.11 -12.00
CA HIS A 109 -12.14 -3.79 -11.93
C HIS A 109 -11.20 -2.63 -11.52
N LEU A 110 -10.00 -2.93 -11.00
CA LEU A 110 -8.98 -1.91 -10.77
C LEU A 110 -8.31 -1.44 -12.07
N TYR A 111 -8.45 -2.22 -13.13
CA TYR A 111 -7.83 -1.99 -14.43
C TYR A 111 -8.85 -1.59 -15.49
N GLY A 112 -10.16 -1.54 -15.21
CA GLY A 112 -11.09 -0.95 -16.16
C GLY A 112 -12.53 -0.92 -15.75
N ASN A 113 -13.36 -0.34 -16.63
CA ASN A 113 -14.80 -0.22 -16.39
C ASN A 113 -15.56 -1.49 -16.76
N ASN A 114 -14.96 -2.34 -17.58
CA ASN A 114 -15.49 -3.63 -17.99
C ASN A 114 -14.33 -4.65 -18.15
N PRO A 115 -14.62 -5.95 -18.30
CA PRO A 115 -13.59 -6.99 -18.43
C PRO A 115 -12.62 -6.77 -19.59
N GLU A 116 -13.12 -6.44 -20.78
CA GLU A 116 -12.30 -6.23 -21.99
C GLU A 116 -11.30 -5.07 -21.77
N GLU A 117 -11.77 -3.95 -21.23
CA GLU A 117 -10.90 -2.82 -20.88
C GLU A 117 -9.83 -3.18 -19.84
N ALA A 118 -10.16 -4.05 -18.89
CA ALA A 118 -9.21 -4.49 -17.86
C ALA A 118 -8.11 -5.38 -18.48
N ASP A 119 -8.51 -6.35 -19.30
CA ASP A 119 -7.61 -7.24 -20.03
C ASP A 119 -6.67 -6.45 -20.94
N ASP A 120 -7.22 -5.53 -21.75
CA ASP A 120 -6.45 -4.67 -22.67
C ASP A 120 -5.39 -3.85 -21.95
N ARG A 121 -5.72 -3.28 -20.80
CA ARG A 121 -4.75 -2.47 -20.02
C ARG A 121 -3.66 -3.34 -19.42
N VAL A 122 -4.00 -4.53 -18.93
CA VAL A 122 -2.99 -5.47 -18.40
C VAL A 122 -2.06 -5.95 -19.51
N GLU A 123 -2.59 -6.24 -20.69
CA GLU A 123 -1.78 -6.63 -21.84
C GLU A 123 -0.89 -5.47 -22.30
N LEU A 124 -1.42 -4.24 -22.37
CA LEU A 124 -0.61 -3.06 -22.69
C LEU A 124 0.52 -2.86 -21.68
N PHE A 125 0.27 -3.02 -20.38
CA PHE A 125 1.32 -2.93 -19.36
C PHE A 125 2.42 -3.99 -19.58
N ARG A 126 2.03 -5.22 -19.92
CA ARG A 126 2.97 -6.31 -20.22
C ARG A 126 3.83 -5.96 -21.44
N LEU A 127 3.20 -5.51 -22.52
CA LEU A 127 3.90 -5.11 -23.73
C LEU A 127 4.88 -3.97 -23.47
N ILE A 128 4.47 -2.94 -22.71
CA ILE A 128 5.33 -1.81 -22.36
C ILE A 128 6.50 -2.24 -21.45
N HIS A 129 6.26 -3.15 -20.51
CA HIS A 129 7.28 -3.66 -19.60
C HIS A 129 8.47 -4.29 -20.34
N ASP A 130 8.19 -4.98 -21.45
CA ASP A 130 9.21 -5.72 -22.21
C ASP A 130 9.97 -4.84 -23.23
N LEU A 131 9.63 -3.54 -23.33
CA LEU A 131 10.29 -2.63 -24.26
C LEU A 131 11.67 -2.16 -23.75
N PRO A 132 12.62 -1.88 -24.66
CA PRO A 132 13.87 -1.22 -24.29
C PRO A 132 13.63 0.16 -23.66
N HIS A 133 14.51 0.57 -22.75
CA HIS A 133 14.41 1.84 -22.02
C HIS A 133 14.21 3.06 -22.94
N ASP A 134 14.97 3.14 -24.03
CA ASP A 134 14.90 4.27 -24.98
C ASP A 134 13.54 4.35 -25.69
N THR A 135 12.94 3.19 -25.98
CA THR A 135 11.59 3.10 -26.55
C THR A 135 10.55 3.55 -25.53
N ILE A 136 10.66 3.10 -24.27
CA ILE A 136 9.78 3.55 -23.19
C ILE A 136 9.86 5.07 -23.03
N ARG A 137 11.07 5.64 -23.05
CA ARG A 137 11.27 7.09 -22.94
C ARG A 137 10.61 7.87 -24.06
N SER A 138 10.69 7.34 -25.29
CA SER A 138 10.02 7.91 -26.45
C SER A 138 8.49 7.82 -26.33
N LEU A 139 7.98 6.67 -25.90
CA LEU A 139 6.55 6.45 -25.67
C LEU A 139 5.97 7.35 -24.58
N ILE A 140 6.70 7.61 -23.49
CA ILE A 140 6.26 8.54 -22.44
C ILE A 140 5.93 9.93 -23.05
N GLY A 141 6.78 10.42 -23.96
CA GLY A 141 6.55 11.70 -24.63
C GLY A 141 5.30 11.68 -25.52
N ILE A 142 5.15 10.63 -26.33
CA ILE A 142 4.02 10.48 -27.26
C ILE A 142 2.71 10.31 -26.49
N VAL A 143 2.64 9.36 -25.55
CA VAL A 143 1.45 9.11 -24.74
C VAL A 143 1.08 10.34 -23.90
N GLY A 144 2.07 11.08 -23.41
CA GLY A 144 1.83 12.35 -22.71
C GLY A 144 1.11 13.39 -23.58
N GLN A 145 1.38 13.42 -24.89
CA GLN A 145 0.68 14.32 -25.83
C GLN A 145 -0.73 13.83 -26.20
N LEU A 146 -0.93 12.51 -26.23
CA LEU A 146 -2.23 11.89 -26.51
C LEU A 146 -3.17 11.90 -25.29
N THR A 147 -2.63 12.02 -24.08
CA THR A 147 -3.43 12.04 -22.85
C THR A 147 -4.18 13.37 -22.74
N PRO A 148 -5.51 13.35 -22.49
CA PRO A 148 -6.28 14.58 -22.32
C PRO A 148 -5.68 15.52 -21.26
N LYS A 149 -5.54 16.80 -21.61
CA LYS A 149 -4.87 17.79 -20.76
C LYS A 149 -5.57 17.95 -19.40
N ASP A 150 -6.89 17.90 -19.38
CA ASP A 150 -7.71 17.93 -18.18
C ASP A 150 -7.42 16.75 -17.24
N VAL A 151 -7.19 15.55 -17.79
CA VAL A 151 -6.77 14.38 -16.99
C VAL A 151 -5.39 14.58 -16.38
N LEU A 152 -4.44 15.14 -17.14
CA LEU A 152 -3.09 15.42 -16.64
C LEU A 152 -3.10 16.49 -15.54
N GLU A 153 -3.84 17.59 -15.74
CA GLU A 153 -3.97 18.64 -14.75
C GLU A 153 -4.73 18.17 -13.50
N ALA A 154 -5.79 17.35 -13.65
CA ALA A 154 -6.49 16.75 -12.52
C ALA A 154 -5.57 15.86 -11.67
N ARG A 155 -4.67 15.08 -12.29
CA ARG A 155 -3.66 14.27 -11.57
C ARG A 155 -2.70 15.15 -10.78
N LYS A 156 -2.11 16.17 -11.41
CA LYS A 156 -1.21 17.12 -10.74
C LYS A 156 -1.88 17.82 -9.57
N ASN A 157 -3.12 18.28 -9.76
CA ASN A 157 -3.89 18.94 -8.71
C ASN A 157 -4.16 17.98 -7.54
N ALA A 158 -4.53 16.73 -7.82
CA ALA A 158 -4.76 15.72 -6.79
C ALA A 158 -3.48 15.38 -6.01
N GLU A 159 -2.32 15.30 -6.68
CA GLU A 159 -1.02 15.09 -6.06
C GLU A 159 -0.62 16.27 -5.15
N ALA A 160 -0.74 17.51 -5.64
CA ALA A 160 -0.46 18.71 -4.87
C ALA A 160 -1.39 18.85 -3.64
N GLU A 161 -2.68 18.55 -3.80
CA GLU A 161 -3.63 18.51 -2.69
C GLU A 161 -3.25 17.45 -1.65
N ALA A 162 -2.83 16.26 -2.08
CA ALA A 162 -2.43 15.18 -1.17
C ALA A 162 -1.15 15.53 -0.40
N GLU A 163 -0.17 16.15 -1.06
CA GLU A 163 1.06 16.61 -0.43
C GLU A 163 0.80 17.71 0.61
N ALA A 164 0.01 18.73 0.25
CA ALA A 164 -0.37 19.80 1.18
C ALA A 164 -1.12 19.26 2.41
N GLN A 165 -1.98 18.25 2.22
CA GLN A 165 -2.68 17.58 3.31
C GLN A 165 -1.73 16.78 4.22
N ALA A 166 -0.81 16.01 3.63
CA ALA A 166 0.19 15.26 4.37
C ALA A 166 1.11 16.19 5.17
N GLU A 167 1.52 17.32 4.60
CA GLU A 167 2.33 18.32 5.29
C GLU A 167 1.56 18.97 6.45
N ALA A 168 0.32 19.40 6.22
CA ALA A 168 -0.52 19.97 7.27
C ALA A 168 -0.72 19.00 8.45
N GLU A 169 -0.88 17.70 8.17
CA GLU A 169 -0.97 16.67 9.20
C GLU A 169 0.36 16.47 9.95
N ARG A 170 1.49 16.41 9.24
CA ARG A 170 2.83 16.37 9.86
C ARG A 170 3.05 17.56 10.78
N GLN A 171 2.72 18.77 10.34
CA GLN A 171 2.81 19.99 11.15
C GLN A 171 1.88 19.94 12.37
N ARG A 172 0.65 19.42 12.22
CA ARG A 172 -0.30 19.23 13.34
C ARG A 172 0.24 18.26 14.38
N LEU A 173 0.80 17.13 13.96
CA LEU A 173 1.41 16.13 14.84
C LEU A 173 2.62 16.69 15.56
N ALA A 174 3.49 17.44 14.86
CA ALA A 174 4.64 18.11 15.45
C ALA A 174 4.23 19.15 16.53
N ARG A 175 3.22 19.98 16.25
CA ARG A 175 2.66 20.94 17.23
C ARG A 175 2.06 20.24 18.45
N LYS A 176 1.37 19.11 18.25
CA LYS A 176 0.80 18.30 19.34
C LYS A 176 1.92 17.71 20.22
N ALA A 177 2.97 17.16 19.61
CA ALA A 177 4.13 16.63 20.33
C ALA A 177 4.84 17.72 21.15
N ALA A 178 5.07 18.91 20.57
CA ALA A 178 5.68 20.04 21.26
C ALA A 178 4.87 20.51 22.48
N ARG A 179 3.53 20.49 22.38
CA ARG A 179 2.63 20.88 23.48
C ARG A 179 2.62 19.87 24.63
N VAL A 180 2.76 18.57 24.33
CA VAL A 180 2.89 17.51 25.34
C VAL A 180 4.23 17.61 26.06
N SER A 181 5.33 17.84 25.33
CA SER A 181 6.66 18.03 25.92
C SER A 181 6.73 19.23 26.88
N ARG A 182 6.05 20.36 26.56
CA ARG A 182 5.98 21.53 27.46
C ARG A 182 5.17 21.30 28.74
N LYS A 183 4.16 20.41 28.73
CA LYS A 183 3.36 20.07 29.93
C LYS A 183 4.07 19.09 30.88
N GLY A 184 5.09 18.36 30.41
CA GLY A 184 5.85 17.40 31.22
C GLY A 184 7.14 17.93 31.85
N ARG A 185 7.49 19.21 31.66
CA ARG A 185 8.71 19.79 32.24
C ARG A 185 8.44 20.20 33.70
N PRO A 186 9.13 19.63 34.71
CA PRO A 186 8.97 20.06 36.09
C PRO A 186 9.38 21.54 36.22
N PRO A 187 8.75 22.32 37.12
CA PRO A 187 9.14 23.72 37.34
C PRO A 187 10.62 23.77 37.73
N GLY A 188 11.39 24.59 37.00
CA GLY A 188 12.81 24.77 37.24
C GLY A 188 13.06 25.26 38.67
N ARG A 189 13.98 24.60 39.38
CA ARG A 189 14.41 24.99 40.72
C ARG A 189 14.98 26.43 40.66
N PRO A 190 14.50 27.38 41.48
CA PRO A 190 14.98 28.75 41.43
C PRO A 190 16.46 28.83 41.83
N PRO A 191 17.20 29.81 41.30
CA PRO A 191 18.65 29.92 41.54
C PRO A 191 18.93 30.18 43.02
N GLY A 192 19.82 29.36 43.59
CA GLY A 192 20.20 29.42 44.99
C GLY A 192 20.83 30.76 45.36
N ARG A 193 20.28 31.39 46.40
CA ARG A 193 20.79 32.60 47.05
C ARG A 193 22.15 32.27 47.66
N LYS A 194 23.23 32.91 47.21
CA LYS A 194 24.54 32.84 47.88
C LYS A 194 24.41 33.47 49.27
N SER A 195 24.55 32.68 50.33
CA SER A 195 24.72 33.19 51.69
C SER A 195 26.19 33.52 51.92
N SER A 196 26.49 34.82 52.00
CA SER A 196 27.73 35.34 52.58
C SER A 196 27.75 35.00 54.07
N LYS A 197 28.83 34.36 54.52
CA LYS A 197 29.15 34.16 55.93
C LYS A 197 29.66 35.49 56.50
N ASP A 198 29.08 35.89 57.63
CA ASP A 198 29.74 36.72 58.65
C ASP A 198 29.08 36.36 59.98
N GLU A 199 29.78 35.59 60.82
CA GLU A 199 29.55 35.55 62.26
C GLU A 199 30.90 35.62 62.98
N THR A 200 30.89 36.48 63.99
CA THR A 200 31.93 37.09 64.81
C THR A 200 32.59 36.15 65.84
N PRO A 201 33.68 36.59 66.50
CA PRO A 201 34.56 35.75 67.30
C PRO A 201 34.06 35.53 68.74
N THR A 202 34.39 34.37 69.32
CA THR A 202 34.30 34.07 70.75
C THR A 202 35.67 34.23 71.40
N ASP A 203 35.77 35.17 72.34
CA ASP A 203 36.74 35.17 73.44
C ASP A 203 36.17 34.33 74.58
N ASP A 204 36.92 33.28 74.97
CA ASP A 204 37.24 32.83 76.35
C ASP A 204 37.99 31.49 76.28
#